data_AF-A0AAV5U4N4-F1
#
_entry.id   AF-A0AAV5U4N4-F1
#
_cell.length_a   1.000
_cell.length_b   1.000
_cell.length_c   1.000
_cell.angle_alpha   90.00
_cell.angle_beta   90.00
_cell.angle_gamma   90.00
#
_symmetry.space_group_name_H-M   'P 1'
#
loop_
_entity.id
_entity.type
_entity.pdbx_description
1 polymer ?
#
loop_
_entity_poly.entity_id
_entity_poly.type
_entity_poly.pdbx_seq_one_letter_code
_entity_poly.pdbx_strand_id
1 'polypeptide(L)'
;VNSEKYLNFKLRFSNDDSIVGRSMWENEGLARAAFVLVEWANNMGGLSKRFGEEQLLSLFVSFGLGAIPGLRRKYIQKPGGDIRAHSKKGEHLLTFIEFISSWEFRVRSSLSFAEIDGGILTRGEWKAFSEASLTSLLSLLTNHRLDLPMSGESGMATKLREYEPRVIQLPDNVINSGLEKVRDALSRLSECKDVKLRKVNSKLVMVSAIGSSEQLRVLSTYIYPPAPSRETVTLRGRIDAMATFTYDRIM
;
A
#
# COMPACT_ATOMS: atom_id res chain seq x y z
N VAL A 1 0.43 -17.80 -4.51
CA VAL A 1 -0.72 -17.21 -3.79
C VAL A 1 -1.31 -16.00 -4.52
N ASN A 2 -0.60 -14.89 -4.70
CA ASN A 2 -1.16 -13.72 -5.41
C ASN A 2 -1.45 -13.96 -6.90
N SER A 3 -0.68 -14.82 -7.56
CA SER A 3 -0.92 -15.26 -8.95
C SER A 3 -2.25 -16.01 -9.11
N GLU A 4 -2.56 -16.89 -8.17
CA GLU A 4 -3.77 -17.70 -8.13
C GLU A 4 -5.00 -16.86 -7.79
N LYS A 5 -4.89 -15.96 -6.80
CA LYS A 5 -5.92 -14.96 -6.50
C LYS A 5 -6.24 -14.10 -7.73
N TYR A 6 -5.21 -13.64 -8.44
CA TYR A 6 -5.39 -12.87 -9.66
C TYR A 6 -6.07 -13.68 -10.77
N LEU A 7 -5.70 -14.95 -10.96
CA LEU A 7 -6.36 -15.85 -11.90
C LEU A 7 -7.84 -16.02 -11.56
N ASN A 8 -8.17 -16.27 -10.30
CA ASN A 8 -9.56 -16.39 -9.84
C ASN A 8 -10.34 -15.08 -10.04
N PHE A 9 -9.71 -13.94 -9.74
CA PHE A 9 -10.29 -12.62 -10.03
C PHE A 9 -10.57 -12.46 -11.54
N LYS A 10 -9.62 -12.78 -12.40
CA LYS A 10 -9.77 -12.64 -13.85
C LYS A 10 -10.84 -13.57 -14.41
N LEU A 11 -10.96 -14.79 -13.89
CA LEU A 11 -11.95 -15.77 -14.32
C LEU A 11 -13.40 -15.31 -14.09
N ARG A 12 -13.65 -14.42 -13.12
CA ARG A 12 -14.98 -13.80 -12.91
C ARG A 12 -15.52 -13.09 -14.15
N PHE A 13 -14.64 -12.59 -15.00
CA PHE A 13 -14.98 -11.80 -16.19
C PHE A 13 -14.95 -12.61 -17.49
N SER A 14 -14.67 -13.91 -17.43
CA SER A 14 -14.49 -14.74 -18.63
C SER A 14 -15.74 -14.86 -19.51
N ASN A 15 -16.93 -14.77 -18.91
CA ASN A 15 -18.23 -14.83 -19.58
C ASN A 15 -19.07 -13.57 -19.32
N ASP A 16 -18.43 -12.48 -18.89
CA ASP A 16 -19.12 -11.22 -18.60
C ASP A 16 -19.05 -10.28 -19.81
N ASP A 17 -20.16 -10.19 -20.53
CA ASP A 17 -20.31 -9.34 -21.73
C ASP A 17 -20.50 -7.85 -21.39
N SER A 18 -20.59 -7.49 -20.11
CA SER A 18 -20.65 -6.10 -19.68
C SER A 18 -19.43 -5.31 -20.15
N ILE A 19 -19.55 -3.98 -20.20
CA ILE A 19 -18.40 -3.11 -20.53
C ILE A 19 -17.27 -3.31 -19.52
N VAL A 20 -17.59 -3.57 -18.25
CA VAL A 20 -16.60 -3.85 -17.20
C VAL A 20 -15.89 -5.17 -17.50
N GLY A 21 -16.65 -6.26 -17.69
CA GLY A 21 -16.12 -7.59 -17.98
C GLY A 21 -15.22 -7.61 -19.20
N ARG A 22 -15.69 -7.07 -20.32
CA ARG A 22 -14.89 -6.95 -21.54
C ARG A 22 -13.65 -6.07 -21.37
N SER A 23 -13.74 -4.98 -20.61
CA SER A 23 -12.57 -4.15 -20.31
C SER A 23 -11.51 -4.91 -19.50
N MET A 24 -11.92 -5.75 -18.55
CA MET A 24 -11.00 -6.59 -17.77
C MET A 24 -10.42 -7.74 -18.61
N TRP A 25 -11.22 -8.32 -19.51
CA TRP A 25 -10.78 -9.43 -20.36
C TRP A 25 -9.81 -9.00 -21.45
N GLU A 26 -10.16 -7.94 -22.19
CA GLU A 26 -9.39 -7.43 -23.32
C GLU A 26 -8.10 -6.71 -22.86
N ASN A 27 -8.03 -6.25 -21.61
CA ASN A 27 -6.92 -5.46 -21.12
C ASN A 27 -6.31 -6.02 -19.83
N GLU A 28 -5.30 -6.88 -20.01
CA GLU A 28 -4.51 -7.49 -18.92
C GLU A 28 -3.90 -6.43 -17.97
N GLY A 29 -3.58 -5.25 -18.49
CA GLY A 29 -3.04 -4.17 -17.67
C GLY A 29 -4.07 -3.58 -16.73
N LEU A 30 -5.28 -3.36 -17.24
CA LEU A 30 -6.41 -2.86 -16.47
C LEU A 30 -6.87 -3.90 -15.44
N ALA A 31 -6.96 -5.17 -15.81
CA ALA A 31 -7.32 -6.26 -14.91
C ALA A 31 -6.39 -6.35 -13.69
N ARG A 32 -5.09 -6.19 -13.90
CA ARG A 32 -4.12 -6.17 -12.79
C ARG A 32 -4.28 -4.94 -11.89
N ALA A 33 -4.49 -3.76 -12.48
CA ALA A 33 -4.72 -2.55 -11.70
C ALA A 33 -6.03 -2.66 -10.89
N ALA A 34 -7.08 -3.21 -11.48
CA ALA A 34 -8.36 -3.47 -10.84
C ALA A 34 -8.24 -4.49 -9.70
N PHE A 35 -7.47 -5.56 -9.90
CA PHE A 35 -7.17 -6.53 -8.84
C PHE A 35 -6.48 -5.87 -7.64
N VAL A 36 -5.44 -5.06 -7.89
CA VAL A 36 -4.74 -4.32 -6.82
C VAL A 36 -5.69 -3.34 -6.12
N LEU A 37 -6.54 -2.65 -6.89
CA LEU A 37 -7.54 -1.72 -6.35
C LEU A 37 -8.53 -2.43 -5.40
N VAL A 38 -9.02 -3.61 -5.78
CA VAL A 38 -9.95 -4.40 -4.96
C VAL A 38 -9.29 -4.90 -3.69
N GLU A 39 -8.08 -5.47 -3.78
CA GLU A 39 -7.35 -5.92 -2.59
C GLU A 39 -7.04 -4.74 -1.65
N TRP A 40 -6.67 -3.57 -2.20
CA TRP A 40 -6.46 -2.34 -1.44
C TRP A 40 -7.75 -1.88 -0.76
N ALA A 41 -8.86 -1.81 -1.49
CA ALA A 41 -10.17 -1.39 -0.97
C ALA A 41 -10.70 -2.31 0.14
N ASN A 42 -10.49 -3.62 0.00
CA ASN A 42 -10.82 -4.61 1.01
C ASN A 42 -9.96 -4.43 2.28
N ASN A 43 -8.69 -4.06 2.13
CA ASN A 43 -7.77 -3.89 3.25
C ASN A 43 -7.98 -2.59 4.04
N MET A 44 -8.25 -1.47 3.36
CA MET A 44 -8.48 -0.19 4.04
C MET A 44 -9.77 -0.17 4.88
N GLY A 45 -10.74 -1.04 4.55
CA GLY A 45 -12.10 -0.97 5.09
C GLY A 45 -12.85 0.24 4.53
N GLY A 46 -14.11 0.06 4.16
CA GLY A 46 -14.92 1.15 3.57
C GLY A 46 -15.87 0.69 2.49
N LEU A 47 -15.68 -0.52 1.96
CA LEU A 47 -16.71 -1.19 1.18
C LEU A 47 -17.92 -1.51 2.07
N SER A 48 -19.10 -1.32 1.53
CA SER A 48 -20.37 -1.56 2.19
C SER A 48 -21.22 -2.52 1.36
N LYS A 49 -22.35 -2.99 1.92
CA LYS A 49 -23.31 -3.82 1.16
C LYS A 49 -23.81 -3.12 -0.12
N ARG A 50 -23.84 -1.79 -0.13
CA ARG A 50 -24.35 -0.99 -1.27
C ARG A 50 -23.25 -0.46 -2.19
N PHE A 51 -22.03 -0.32 -1.68
CA PHE A 51 -20.84 0.03 -2.46
C PHE A 51 -19.78 -1.04 -2.25
N GLY A 52 -19.92 -2.13 -3.00
CA GLY A 52 -19.01 -3.27 -2.96
C GLY A 52 -18.00 -3.26 -4.11
N GLU A 53 -17.35 -4.40 -4.33
CA GLU A 53 -16.33 -4.57 -5.38
C GLU A 53 -16.88 -4.23 -6.78
N GLU A 54 -18.09 -4.69 -7.11
CA GLU A 54 -18.69 -4.47 -8.44
C GLU A 54 -18.91 -2.97 -8.72
N GLN A 55 -19.38 -2.21 -7.73
CA GLN A 55 -19.57 -0.76 -7.86
C GLN A 55 -18.22 -0.03 -7.95
N LEU A 56 -17.21 -0.50 -7.22
CA LEU A 56 -15.86 0.04 -7.29
C LEU A 56 -15.24 -0.18 -8.67
N LEU A 57 -15.37 -1.39 -9.23
CA LEU A 57 -14.88 -1.72 -10.57
C LEU A 57 -15.63 -0.92 -11.64
N SER A 58 -16.95 -0.81 -11.51
CA SER A 58 -17.80 0.03 -12.36
C SER A 58 -17.35 1.50 -12.34
N LEU A 59 -17.03 2.03 -11.16
CA LEU A 59 -16.50 3.38 -11.00
C LEU A 59 -15.12 3.55 -11.62
N PHE A 60 -14.24 2.57 -11.43
CA PHE A 60 -12.89 2.59 -11.99
C PHE A 60 -12.91 2.57 -13.52
N VAL A 61 -13.74 1.71 -14.13
CA VAL A 61 -13.93 1.65 -15.58
C VAL A 61 -14.59 2.93 -16.10
N SER A 62 -15.64 3.42 -15.45
CA SER A 62 -16.31 4.67 -15.83
C SER A 62 -15.35 5.86 -15.78
N PHE A 63 -14.51 5.94 -14.75
CA PHE A 63 -13.46 6.94 -14.64
C PHE A 63 -12.48 6.84 -15.80
N GLY A 64 -11.98 5.63 -16.07
CA GLY A 64 -11.03 5.39 -17.15
C GLY A 64 -11.58 5.76 -18.53
N LEU A 65 -12.87 5.50 -18.78
CA LEU A 65 -13.56 5.83 -20.03
C LEU A 65 -13.87 7.33 -20.18
N GLY A 66 -13.69 8.12 -19.12
CA GLY A 66 -14.11 9.52 -19.07
C GLY A 66 -15.64 9.68 -19.05
N ALA A 67 -16.36 8.67 -18.57
CA ALA A 67 -17.82 8.68 -18.44
C ALA A 67 -18.29 9.48 -17.21
N ILE A 68 -17.37 9.84 -16.30
CA ILE A 68 -17.70 10.61 -15.10
C ILE A 68 -17.79 12.11 -15.46
N PRO A 69 -18.95 12.75 -15.27
CA PRO A 69 -19.14 14.17 -15.61
C PRO A 69 -18.12 15.06 -14.91
N GLY A 70 -17.49 16.00 -15.61
CA GLY A 70 -16.48 16.91 -15.06
C GLY A 70 -15.04 16.41 -15.16
N LEU A 71 -14.81 15.11 -15.40
CA LEU A 71 -13.50 14.55 -15.70
C LEU A 71 -13.47 14.08 -17.16
N ARG A 72 -12.88 14.90 -18.04
CA ARG A 72 -12.79 14.59 -19.47
C ARG A 72 -11.56 13.76 -19.88
N ARG A 73 -10.71 13.38 -18.91
CA ARG A 73 -9.51 12.60 -19.20
C ARG A 73 -9.88 11.14 -19.42
N LYS A 74 -9.64 10.65 -20.63
CA LYS A 74 -9.78 9.24 -20.99
C LYS A 74 -8.45 8.55 -20.80
N TYR A 75 -8.42 7.63 -19.86
CA TYR A 75 -7.25 6.81 -19.55
C TYR A 75 -7.31 5.46 -20.26
N ILE A 76 -8.52 4.92 -20.46
CA ILE A 76 -8.74 3.63 -21.09
C ILE A 76 -9.62 3.77 -22.33
N GLN A 77 -9.47 2.82 -23.26
CA GLN A 77 -10.29 2.76 -24.46
C GLN A 77 -11.51 1.85 -24.21
N LYS A 78 -12.63 2.11 -24.89
CA LYS A 78 -13.79 1.21 -24.86
C LYS A 78 -13.40 -0.17 -25.42
N PRO A 79 -13.94 -1.26 -24.84
CA PRO A 79 -13.71 -2.60 -25.35
C PRO A 79 -14.21 -2.71 -26.79
N GLY A 80 -13.47 -3.44 -27.62
CA GLY A 80 -13.71 -3.58 -29.06
C GLY A 80 -13.41 -4.96 -29.63
N GLY A 81 -13.13 -5.96 -28.78
CA GLY A 81 -12.88 -7.34 -29.17
C GLY A 81 -11.40 -7.74 -29.31
N ASP A 82 -10.48 -6.77 -29.31
CA ASP A 82 -9.05 -7.03 -29.45
C ASP A 82 -8.32 -6.95 -28.11
N ILE A 83 -7.41 -7.89 -27.85
CA ILE A 83 -6.53 -7.85 -26.67
C ILE A 83 -5.55 -6.67 -26.79
N ARG A 84 -5.52 -5.80 -25.78
CA ARG A 84 -4.73 -4.56 -25.77
C ARG A 84 -3.73 -4.52 -24.62
N ALA A 85 -2.56 -3.98 -24.90
CA ALA A 85 -1.56 -3.68 -23.87
C ALA A 85 -1.76 -2.26 -23.30
N HIS A 86 -2.19 -2.15 -22.04
CA HIS A 86 -2.04 -0.88 -21.31
C HIS A 86 -0.65 -0.76 -20.72
N SER A 87 0.12 0.24 -21.17
CA SER A 87 1.46 0.54 -20.67
C SER A 87 1.46 1.36 -19.37
N LYS A 88 0.41 2.15 -19.08
CA LYS A 88 0.35 3.12 -17.97
C LYS A 88 -0.50 2.66 -16.77
N LYS A 89 -0.39 1.38 -16.40
CA LYS A 89 -1.24 0.71 -15.41
C LYS A 89 -1.20 1.38 -14.02
N GLY A 90 0.01 1.70 -13.55
CA GLY A 90 0.22 2.33 -12.24
C GLY A 90 -0.26 3.78 -12.20
N GLU A 91 -0.03 4.53 -13.28
CA GLU A 91 -0.49 5.92 -13.39
C GLU A 91 -2.01 6.00 -13.29
N HIS A 92 -2.74 5.14 -14.01
CA HIS A 92 -4.21 5.14 -13.97
C HIS A 92 -4.77 4.79 -12.59
N LEU A 93 -4.16 3.81 -11.92
CA LEU A 93 -4.54 3.44 -10.56
C LEU A 93 -4.33 4.61 -9.59
N LEU A 94 -3.16 5.25 -9.63
CA LEU A 94 -2.85 6.38 -8.75
C LEU A 94 -3.78 7.56 -9.01
N THR A 95 -3.99 7.93 -10.28
CA THR A 95 -4.89 9.03 -10.64
C THR A 95 -6.35 8.74 -10.26
N PHE A 96 -6.76 7.46 -10.27
CA PHE A 96 -8.06 7.07 -9.74
C PHE A 96 -8.16 7.20 -8.22
N ILE A 97 -7.13 6.76 -7.48
CA ILE A 97 -7.08 6.90 -6.01
C ILE A 97 -7.11 8.39 -5.60
N GLU A 98 -6.37 9.24 -6.32
CA GLU A 98 -6.42 10.69 -6.15
C GLU A 98 -7.83 11.23 -6.41
N PHE A 99 -8.50 10.76 -7.45
CA PHE A 99 -9.86 11.17 -7.78
C PHE A 99 -10.87 10.81 -6.69
N ILE A 100 -10.91 9.55 -6.23
CA ILE A 100 -11.87 9.12 -5.18
C ILE A 100 -11.61 9.76 -3.80
N SER A 101 -10.41 10.30 -3.61
CA SER A 101 -10.01 11.04 -2.42
C SER A 101 -10.19 12.55 -2.55
N SER A 102 -10.49 13.04 -3.76
CA SER A 102 -10.58 14.47 -4.04
C SER A 102 -11.79 15.11 -3.37
N TRP A 103 -11.72 16.44 -3.21
CA TRP A 103 -12.90 17.21 -2.79
C TRP A 103 -14.05 17.07 -3.79
N GLU A 104 -13.74 17.13 -5.09
CA GLU A 104 -14.72 17.08 -6.18
C GLU A 104 -15.54 15.79 -6.17
N PHE A 105 -14.94 14.65 -5.84
CA PHE A 105 -15.67 13.40 -5.68
C PHE A 105 -16.51 13.38 -4.40
N ARG A 106 -15.95 13.85 -3.28
CA ARG A 106 -16.62 13.85 -1.96
C ARG A 106 -17.88 14.70 -1.89
N VAL A 107 -17.98 15.76 -2.69
CA VAL A 107 -19.15 16.64 -2.74
C VAL A 107 -20.24 16.18 -3.71
N ARG A 108 -20.00 15.14 -4.52
CA ARG A 108 -21.04 14.62 -5.44
C ARG A 108 -22.24 14.10 -4.66
N SER A 109 -23.42 14.44 -5.15
CA SER A 109 -24.70 13.95 -4.62
C SER A 109 -25.03 12.54 -5.13
N SER A 110 -24.69 12.25 -6.39
CA SER A 110 -24.95 10.99 -7.07
C SER A 110 -23.75 10.51 -7.90
N LEU A 111 -23.64 9.19 -8.06
CA LEU A 111 -22.79 8.54 -9.07
C LEU A 111 -23.71 7.80 -10.04
N SER A 112 -23.57 8.06 -11.33
CA SER A 112 -24.33 7.38 -12.38
C SER A 112 -23.41 6.42 -13.12
N PHE A 113 -23.88 5.19 -13.29
CA PHE A 113 -23.20 4.14 -14.05
C PHE A 113 -23.95 3.80 -15.35
N ALA A 114 -24.84 4.68 -15.80
CA ALA A 114 -25.69 4.44 -16.97
C ALA A 114 -24.91 4.13 -18.26
N GLU A 115 -23.69 4.65 -18.42
CA GLU A 115 -22.85 4.37 -19.60
C GLU A 115 -22.25 2.96 -19.63
N ILE A 116 -22.33 2.22 -18.53
CA ILE A 116 -21.78 0.87 -18.37
C ILE A 116 -22.81 -0.12 -17.82
N ASP A 117 -24.10 0.14 -18.09
CA ASP A 117 -25.26 -0.68 -17.67
C ASP A 117 -25.42 -0.83 -16.14
N GLY A 118 -24.98 0.17 -15.38
CA GLY A 118 -25.14 0.22 -13.92
C GLY A 118 -26.23 1.19 -13.45
N GLY A 119 -26.56 1.08 -12.15
CA GLY A 119 -27.55 1.93 -11.48
C GLY A 119 -27.05 3.33 -11.11
N ILE A 120 -27.82 4.02 -10.28
CA ILE A 120 -27.41 5.28 -9.66
C ILE A 120 -27.17 5.01 -8.18
N LEU A 121 -26.05 5.48 -7.66
CA LEU A 121 -25.80 5.51 -6.23
C LEU A 121 -26.01 6.92 -5.69
N THR A 122 -26.30 6.99 -4.39
CA THR A 122 -26.39 8.23 -3.60
C THR A 122 -25.21 8.38 -2.65
N ARG A 123 -24.86 9.62 -2.29
CA ARG A 123 -23.65 9.94 -1.50
C ARG A 123 -23.44 9.08 -0.25
N GLY A 124 -24.52 8.75 0.46
CA GLY A 124 -24.45 7.93 1.67
C GLY A 124 -23.83 6.55 1.44
N GLU A 125 -23.88 6.03 0.22
CA GLU A 125 -23.49 4.66 -0.11
C GLU A 125 -21.98 4.51 -0.32
N TRP A 126 -21.28 5.55 -0.81
CA TRP A 126 -19.81 5.56 -0.98
C TRP A 126 -19.08 6.53 -0.05
N LYS A 127 -19.78 7.29 0.81
CA LYS A 127 -19.15 8.28 1.70
C LYS A 127 -18.07 7.65 2.57
N ALA A 128 -18.39 6.53 3.23
CA ALA A 128 -17.44 5.82 4.08
C ALA A 128 -16.20 5.35 3.30
N PHE A 129 -16.41 4.86 2.08
CA PHE A 129 -15.32 4.46 1.18
C PHE A 129 -14.41 5.65 0.83
N SER A 130 -14.98 6.81 0.49
CA SER A 130 -14.20 8.00 0.15
C SER A 130 -13.42 8.58 1.33
N GLU A 131 -14.00 8.56 2.54
CA GLU A 131 -13.32 9.00 3.77
C GLU A 131 -12.12 8.09 4.11
N ALA A 132 -12.31 6.78 4.00
CA ALA A 132 -11.23 5.82 4.19
C ALA A 132 -10.17 5.93 3.07
N SER A 133 -10.59 6.20 1.83
CA SER A 133 -9.68 6.39 0.68
C SER A 133 -8.75 7.59 0.91
N LEU A 134 -9.28 8.70 1.44
CA LEU A 134 -8.46 9.87 1.76
C LEU A 134 -7.40 9.55 2.82
N THR A 135 -7.79 8.85 3.89
CA THR A 135 -6.85 8.45 4.94
C THR A 135 -5.73 7.57 4.36
N SER A 136 -6.10 6.62 3.50
CA SER A 136 -5.11 5.74 2.85
C SER A 136 -4.26 6.49 1.82
N LEU A 137 -4.80 7.46 1.08
CA LEU A 137 -4.02 8.32 0.17
C LEU A 137 -2.99 9.14 0.95
N LEU A 138 -3.36 9.70 2.11
CA LEU A 138 -2.41 10.42 2.95
C LEU A 138 -1.27 9.50 3.41
N SER A 139 -1.59 8.27 3.85
CA SER A 139 -0.57 7.24 4.15
C SER A 139 0.33 6.94 2.95
N LEU A 140 -0.25 6.78 1.75
CA LEU A 140 0.50 6.56 0.52
C LEU A 140 1.45 7.73 0.21
N LEU A 141 1.00 8.97 0.40
CA LEU A 141 1.83 10.16 0.14
C LEU A 141 2.95 10.32 1.17
N THR A 142 2.73 9.96 2.43
CA THR A 142 3.75 10.07 3.48
C THR A 142 4.73 8.91 3.49
N ASN A 143 4.23 7.69 3.25
CA ASN A 143 4.99 6.45 3.41
C ASN A 143 5.43 5.85 2.07
N HIS A 144 4.94 6.39 0.94
CA HIS A 144 5.17 5.89 -0.42
C HIS A 144 4.80 4.41 -0.60
N ARG A 145 3.76 3.94 0.11
CA ARG A 145 3.29 2.55 0.07
C ARG A 145 1.77 2.46 -0.04
N LEU A 146 1.33 1.49 -0.83
CA LEU A 146 -0.07 1.09 -0.91
C LEU A 146 -0.29 -0.09 0.03
N ASP A 147 -1.12 0.10 1.06
CA ASP A 147 -1.38 -0.96 2.05
C ASP A 147 -2.25 -2.06 1.43
N LEU A 148 -1.62 -3.19 1.12
CA LEU A 148 -2.26 -4.38 0.56
C LEU A 148 -2.29 -5.51 1.59
N PRO A 149 -3.32 -6.38 1.58
CA PRO A 149 -3.43 -7.48 2.53
C PRO A 149 -2.28 -8.46 2.29
N MET A 150 -1.48 -8.69 3.34
CA MET A 150 -0.40 -9.68 3.30
C MET A 150 -1.02 -11.09 3.36
N SER A 151 -0.56 -11.99 2.50
CA SER A 151 -1.04 -13.37 2.41
C SER A 151 -0.97 -14.08 3.78
N GLY A 152 -2.10 -14.36 4.41
CA GLY A 152 -2.20 -15.18 5.62
C GLY A 152 -3.09 -14.67 6.76
N GLU A 153 -3.71 -13.49 6.66
CA GLU A 153 -4.48 -12.94 7.78
C GLU A 153 -5.96 -13.33 7.73
N SER A 154 -6.25 -14.51 8.29
CA SER A 154 -7.57 -14.88 8.77
C SER A 154 -7.86 -14.15 10.09
N GLY A 155 -8.87 -13.28 10.08
CA GLY A 155 -9.87 -13.14 11.15
C GLY A 155 -9.42 -13.22 12.62
N MET A 156 -8.41 -12.46 13.05
CA MET A 156 -8.22 -11.90 14.40
C MET A 156 -6.79 -11.36 14.50
N ALA A 157 -6.44 -10.38 13.67
CA ALA A 157 -5.14 -9.74 13.78
C ALA A 157 -5.19 -8.75 14.96
N THR A 158 -4.42 -9.05 16.02
CA THR A 158 -3.90 -8.01 16.92
C THR A 158 -3.51 -6.81 16.06
N LYS A 159 -4.17 -5.65 16.26
CA LYS A 159 -4.01 -4.46 15.40
C LYS A 159 -2.53 -4.22 15.11
N LEU A 160 -2.08 -4.64 13.93
CA LEU A 160 -0.72 -4.42 13.48
C LEU A 160 -0.58 -2.93 13.24
N ARG A 161 0.43 -2.34 13.85
CA ARG A 161 0.74 -0.92 13.69
C ARG A 161 2.00 -0.81 12.87
N GLU A 162 2.02 0.19 12.01
CA GLU A 162 3.26 0.60 11.36
C GLU A 162 4.13 1.31 12.40
N TYR A 163 5.39 0.92 12.46
CA TYR A 163 6.39 1.62 13.26
C TYR A 163 6.74 2.93 12.57
N GLU A 164 6.59 4.05 13.29
CA GLU A 164 7.14 5.33 12.81
C GLU A 164 8.61 5.14 12.42
N PRO A 165 9.03 5.51 11.19
CA PRO A 165 10.39 5.28 10.74
C PRO A 165 11.40 5.96 11.68
N ARG A 166 12.35 5.20 12.24
CA ARG A 166 13.37 5.73 13.16
C ARG A 166 14.77 5.49 12.64
N VAL A 167 15.71 6.33 13.05
CA VAL A 167 17.09 6.29 12.56
C VAL A 167 17.99 5.60 13.57
N ILE A 168 18.77 4.62 13.10
CA ILE A 168 19.85 3.97 13.85
C ILE A 168 21.21 4.35 13.28
N GLN A 169 22.23 4.31 14.14
CA GLN A 169 23.63 4.45 13.73
C GLN A 169 24.24 3.06 13.53
N LEU A 170 24.86 2.84 12.37
CA LEU A 170 25.56 1.60 12.05
C LEU A 170 26.95 1.92 11.48
N PRO A 171 27.93 1.01 11.63
CA PRO A 171 29.26 1.19 11.05
C PRO A 171 29.23 1.27 9.52
N ASP A 172 30.06 2.13 8.93
CA ASP A 172 30.09 2.40 7.48
C ASP A 172 30.30 1.13 6.63
N ASN A 173 31.11 0.19 7.12
CA ASN A 173 31.35 -1.11 6.48
C ASN A 173 30.08 -1.98 6.44
N VAL A 174 29.26 -1.94 7.50
CA VAL A 174 28.00 -2.68 7.58
C VAL A 174 26.93 -2.03 6.70
N ILE A 175 26.89 -0.71 6.63
CA ILE A 175 25.92 0.02 5.79
C ILE A 175 26.12 -0.28 4.30
N ASN A 176 27.35 -0.49 3.85
CA ASN A 176 27.64 -0.69 2.44
C ASN A 176 27.47 -2.15 1.96
N SER A 177 27.66 -3.15 2.82
CA SER A 177 27.61 -4.57 2.39
C SER A 177 26.87 -5.53 3.34
N GLY A 178 26.41 -5.06 4.50
CA GLY A 178 25.89 -5.90 5.59
C GLY A 178 24.44 -5.63 6.01
N LEU A 179 23.75 -4.68 5.38
CA LEU A 179 22.38 -4.28 5.79
C LEU A 179 21.38 -5.44 5.80
N GLU A 180 21.48 -6.38 4.86
CA GLU A 180 20.59 -7.54 4.82
C GLU A 180 20.74 -8.42 6.06
N LYS A 181 21.96 -8.60 6.59
CA LYS A 181 22.20 -9.36 7.82
C LYS A 181 21.59 -8.68 9.03
N VAL A 182 21.74 -7.35 9.11
CA VAL A 182 21.16 -6.54 10.19
C VAL A 182 19.64 -6.58 10.12
N ARG A 183 19.05 -6.53 8.92
CA ARG A 183 17.60 -6.65 8.72
C ARG A 183 17.10 -8.00 9.24
N ASP A 184 17.76 -9.08 8.83
CA ASP A 184 17.36 -10.44 9.20
C ASP A 184 17.51 -10.66 10.72
N ALA A 185 18.57 -10.13 11.32
CA ALA A 185 18.77 -10.17 12.78
C ALA A 185 17.70 -9.36 13.53
N LEU A 186 17.41 -8.13 13.11
CA LEU A 186 16.33 -7.32 13.69
C LEU A 186 14.97 -7.98 13.55
N SER A 187 14.69 -8.63 12.42
CA SER A 187 13.44 -9.36 12.21
C SER A 187 13.32 -10.57 13.14
N ARG A 188 14.42 -11.29 13.39
CA ARG A 188 14.45 -12.41 14.37
C ARG A 188 14.28 -11.92 15.81
N LEU A 189 14.96 -10.83 16.19
CA LEU A 189 14.97 -10.32 17.57
C LEU A 189 13.65 -9.66 17.98
N SER A 190 13.00 -8.97 17.05
CA SER A 190 11.77 -8.22 17.33
C SER A 190 10.49 -8.98 16.96
N GLU A 191 10.62 -10.08 16.21
CA GLU A 191 9.51 -10.78 15.53
C GLU A 191 8.62 -9.84 14.70
N CYS A 192 9.12 -8.65 14.35
CA CYS A 192 8.40 -7.71 13.51
C CYS A 192 8.33 -8.25 12.07
N LYS A 193 7.16 -8.05 11.47
CA LYS A 193 6.92 -8.31 10.05
C LYS A 193 7.49 -7.15 9.21
N ASP A 194 7.97 -7.48 8.01
CA ASP A 194 8.42 -6.51 6.99
C ASP A 194 9.41 -5.44 7.50
N VAL A 195 10.41 -5.86 8.30
CA VAL A 195 11.51 -4.98 8.70
C VAL A 195 12.29 -4.56 7.45
N LYS A 196 12.39 -3.26 7.22
CA LYS A 196 13.13 -2.66 6.10
C LYS A 196 14.12 -1.64 6.62
N LEU A 197 15.32 -1.70 6.03
CA LEU A 197 16.42 -0.80 6.32
C LEU A 197 16.71 0.04 5.08
N ARG A 198 16.70 1.36 5.24
CA ARG A 198 17.04 2.31 4.16
C ARG A 198 18.23 3.15 4.60
N LYS A 199 19.30 3.15 3.80
CA LYS A 199 20.45 4.02 4.00
C LYS A 199 20.04 5.49 3.85
N VAL A 200 20.36 6.31 4.84
CA VAL A 200 20.15 7.77 4.79
C VAL A 200 21.47 8.46 4.45
N ASN A 201 22.56 8.08 5.11
CA ASN A 201 23.91 8.55 4.82
C ASN A 201 24.97 7.47 5.15
N SER A 202 26.25 7.83 5.25
CA SER A 202 27.31 6.87 5.54
C SER A 202 27.25 6.25 6.94
N LYS A 203 26.53 6.86 7.90
CA LYS A 203 26.46 6.44 9.31
C LYS A 203 25.05 6.15 9.82
N LEU A 204 24.01 6.55 9.09
CA LEU A 204 22.61 6.52 9.50
C LEU A 204 21.77 5.65 8.58
N VAL A 205 20.95 4.81 9.20
CA VAL A 205 20.02 3.90 8.55
C VAL A 205 18.64 4.09 9.16
N MET A 206 17.64 4.25 8.32
CA MET A 206 16.25 4.32 8.72
C MET A 206 15.67 2.92 8.80
N VAL A 207 15.03 2.60 9.92
CA VAL A 207 14.34 1.35 10.20
C VAL A 207 12.83 1.59 10.15
N SER A 208 12.13 0.82 9.31
CA SER A 208 10.67 0.75 9.27
C SER A 208 10.25 -0.71 9.48
N ALA A 209 9.19 -0.96 10.23
CA ALA A 209 8.71 -2.31 10.50
C ALA A 209 7.20 -2.30 10.77
N ILE A 210 6.57 -3.47 10.66
CA ILE A 210 5.16 -3.68 10.98
C ILE A 210 5.08 -4.72 12.10
N GLY A 211 4.33 -4.44 13.15
CA GLY A 211 4.22 -5.38 14.25
C GLY A 211 3.11 -5.03 15.21
N SER A 212 2.89 -5.91 16.18
CA SER A 212 2.09 -5.58 17.36
C SER A 212 2.80 -4.51 18.21
N SER A 213 2.07 -3.86 19.11
CA SER A 213 2.65 -2.84 20.00
C SER A 213 3.83 -3.39 20.84
N GLU A 214 3.78 -4.66 21.23
CA GLU A 214 4.89 -5.29 21.99
C GLU A 214 6.10 -5.56 21.11
N GLN A 215 5.90 -6.07 19.88
CA GLN A 215 7.00 -6.30 18.93
C GLN A 215 7.72 -4.99 18.58
N LEU A 216 6.96 -3.92 18.37
CA LEU A 216 7.49 -2.59 18.12
C LEU A 216 8.25 -2.02 19.33
N ARG A 217 7.78 -2.33 20.55
CA ARG A 217 8.49 -1.97 21.79
C ARG A 217 9.82 -2.70 21.88
N VAL A 218 9.87 -3.99 21.60
CA VAL A 218 11.12 -4.77 21.55
C VAL A 218 12.08 -4.17 20.52
N LEU A 219 11.62 -3.91 19.30
CA LEU A 219 12.42 -3.28 18.24
C LEU A 219 13.02 -1.94 18.70
N SER A 220 12.23 -1.11 19.37
CA SER A 220 12.67 0.21 19.87
C SER A 220 13.86 0.13 20.82
N THR A 221 13.97 -0.95 21.61
CA THR A 221 15.09 -1.12 22.56
C THR A 221 16.43 -1.35 21.88
N TYR A 222 16.42 -1.87 20.64
CA TYR A 222 17.62 -2.08 19.83
C TYR A 222 17.96 -0.83 19.01
N ILE A 223 16.96 -0.04 18.64
CA ILE A 223 17.13 1.23 17.90
C ILE A 223 17.73 2.33 18.80
N TYR A 224 17.28 2.43 20.05
CA TYR A 224 17.81 3.37 21.04
C TYR A 224 18.59 2.61 22.11
N PRO A 225 19.90 2.34 21.89
CA PRO A 225 20.70 1.69 22.90
C PRO A 225 20.72 2.53 24.19
N PRO A 226 20.68 1.89 25.37
CA PRO A 226 20.94 2.58 26.62
C PRO A 226 22.34 3.20 26.60
N ALA A 227 22.56 4.23 27.42
CA ALA A 227 23.84 4.91 27.48
C ALA A 227 25.00 3.91 27.74
N PRO A 228 26.11 4.02 26.99
CA PRO A 228 27.25 3.12 27.16
C PRO A 228 27.85 3.23 28.58
N SER A 229 28.50 2.16 29.04
CA SER A 229 29.14 2.12 30.36
C SER A 229 30.21 3.22 30.50
N ARG A 230 30.42 3.73 31.72
CA ARG A 230 31.33 4.85 32.00
C ARG A 230 32.78 4.63 31.53
N GLU A 231 33.19 3.38 31.36
CA GLU A 231 34.55 2.97 30.96
C GLU A 231 34.89 3.28 29.49
N THR A 232 33.90 3.51 28.63
CA THR A 232 34.09 3.75 27.17
C THR A 232 34.05 5.24 26.77
N VAL A 233 34.09 6.15 27.74
CA VAL A 233 33.75 7.57 27.54
C VAL A 233 34.96 8.43 27.17
N THR A 234 35.26 8.52 25.87
CA THR A 234 35.98 9.67 25.27
C THR A 234 35.13 10.27 24.13
N LEU A 235 35.14 11.60 23.95
CA LEU A 235 34.18 12.33 23.09
C LEU A 235 34.19 11.90 21.61
N ARG A 236 35.35 11.54 21.03
CA ARG A 236 35.45 10.98 19.67
C ARG A 236 35.14 9.48 19.64
N GLY A 237 35.55 8.74 20.67
CA GLY A 237 35.18 7.33 20.83
C GLY A 237 33.67 7.15 20.94
N ARG A 238 32.93 8.09 21.55
CA ARG A 238 31.47 8.02 21.73
C ARG A 238 30.69 7.78 20.44
N ILE A 239 31.02 8.44 19.34
CA ILE A 239 30.20 8.39 18.12
C ILE A 239 30.44 7.07 17.37
N ASP A 240 31.70 6.70 17.17
CA ASP A 240 32.03 5.45 16.45
C ASP A 240 31.82 4.20 17.33
N ALA A 241 31.99 4.32 18.66
CA ALA A 241 31.65 3.25 19.59
C ALA A 241 30.14 3.03 19.69
N MET A 242 29.30 4.07 19.56
CA MET A 242 27.83 3.89 19.56
C MET A 242 27.35 3.12 18.33
N ALA A 243 27.90 3.38 17.15
CA ALA A 243 27.58 2.62 15.94
C ALA A 243 27.99 1.14 16.07
N THR A 244 29.21 0.90 16.58
CA THR A 244 29.73 -0.46 16.81
C THR A 244 28.93 -1.19 17.89
N PHE A 245 28.64 -0.54 19.02
CA PHE A 245 27.82 -1.07 20.10
C PHE A 245 26.39 -1.42 19.67
N THR A 246 25.79 -0.59 18.80
CA THR A 246 24.45 -0.87 18.25
C THR A 246 24.48 -2.12 17.37
N TYR A 247 25.52 -2.27 16.54
CA TYR A 247 25.70 -3.46 15.70
C TYR A 247 25.94 -4.74 16.52
N ASP A 248 26.82 -4.69 17.53
CA ASP A 248 27.15 -5.84 18.39
C ASP A 248 25.95 -6.33 19.23
N ARG A 249 24.95 -5.46 19.46
CA ARG A 249 23.71 -5.85 20.15
C ARG A 249 22.67 -6.49 19.23
N ILE A 250 22.78 -6.25 17.93
CA ILE A 250 21.85 -6.76 16.93
C ILE A 250 22.34 -8.11 16.41
N MET A 251 23.66 -8.28 16.24
CA MET A 251 24.30 -9.52 15.77
C MET A 251 24.56 -10.50 16.91
#